data_AF-A0A519LE16-F1
#
_entry.id   AF-A0A519LE16-F1
#
_cell.length_a   1.000
_cell.length_b   1.000
_cell.length_c   1.000
_cell.angle_alpha   90.00
_cell.angle_beta   90.00
_cell.angle_gamma   90.00
#
_symmetry.space_group_name_H-M   'P 1'
#
loop_
_entity.id
_entity.type
_entity.pdbx_description
1 polymer ?
#
loop_
_entity_poly.entity_id
_entity_poly.type
_entity_poly.pdbx_seq_one_letter_code
_entity_poly.pdbx_strand_id
1 'polypeptide(L)'
;MKPLTEAMDELNKRTHLKANTVLADDIAIRGLAADIFDSIEGLLDMAEECRSSVISELRGQIDQQIIDRMIGEVIGELDELSTHTQIEGHDTEEIEIAGIGPNQIRFGVSGTVYVTLQYGSGSDRRNGDGASMSDNYPFTATVITQAADPAKFEEIVDLEVDTSSFYE
;
A
#
# COMPACT_ATOMS: atom_id res chain seq x y z
N MET A 1 16.78 -8.57 -2.27
CA MET A 1 17.79 -7.65 -2.87
C MET A 1 18.83 -8.34 -3.74
N LYS A 2 19.57 -9.37 -3.27
CA LYS A 2 20.54 -10.13 -4.12
C LYS A 2 20.04 -10.50 -5.53
N PRO A 3 18.82 -11.05 -5.70
CA PRO A 3 18.39 -11.50 -7.02
C PRO A 3 18.12 -10.35 -8.01
N LEU A 4 17.73 -9.15 -7.54
CA LEU A 4 17.55 -7.97 -8.41
C LEU A 4 18.89 -7.42 -8.90
N THR A 5 19.90 -7.42 -8.03
CA THR A 5 21.25 -6.97 -8.38
C THR A 5 21.89 -7.94 -9.38
N GLU A 6 21.68 -9.24 -9.21
CA GLU A 6 22.12 -10.27 -10.15
C GLU A 6 21.43 -10.15 -11.52
N ALA A 7 20.13 -9.87 -11.57
CA ALA A 7 19.40 -9.60 -12.81
C ALA A 7 19.93 -8.35 -13.53
N MET A 8 20.21 -7.27 -12.77
CA MET A 8 20.78 -6.05 -13.32
C MET A 8 22.21 -6.25 -13.86
N ASP A 9 23.02 -7.05 -13.17
CA ASP A 9 24.36 -7.43 -13.63
C ASP A 9 24.31 -8.25 -14.92
N GLU A 10 23.34 -9.15 -15.07
CA GLU A 10 23.16 -9.95 -16.28
C GLU A 10 22.74 -9.10 -17.48
N LEU A 11 21.78 -8.19 -17.29
CA LEU A 11 21.40 -7.22 -18.32
C LEU A 11 22.59 -6.32 -18.73
N ASN A 12 23.38 -5.88 -17.76
CA ASN A 12 24.53 -5.01 -18.00
C ASN A 12 25.62 -5.73 -18.82
N LYS A 13 25.89 -7.02 -18.56
CA LYS A 13 26.82 -7.82 -19.36
C LYS A 13 26.42 -7.94 -20.82
N ARG A 14 25.11 -8.05 -21.11
CA ARG A 14 24.58 -8.26 -22.47
C ARG A 14 24.45 -6.97 -23.27
N THR A 15 24.28 -5.84 -22.59
CA THR A 15 24.18 -4.51 -23.23
C THR A 15 25.53 -3.84 -23.46
N HIS A 16 26.59 -4.22 -22.72
CA HIS A 16 27.96 -3.74 -22.93
C HIS A 16 28.65 -4.42 -24.13
N LEU A 17 28.20 -4.09 -25.34
CA LEU A 17 28.85 -4.54 -26.58
C LEU A 17 30.17 -3.77 -26.78
N LYS A 18 31.28 -4.49 -26.94
CA LYS A 18 32.57 -3.89 -27.31
C LYS A 18 32.51 -3.35 -28.75
N ALA A 19 33.30 -2.31 -29.05
CA ALA A 19 33.34 -1.63 -30.35
C ALA A 19 33.65 -2.52 -31.59
N ASN A 20 34.00 -3.80 -31.39
CA ASN A 20 34.29 -4.77 -32.45
C ASN A 20 33.20 -5.85 -32.63
N THR A 21 32.05 -5.74 -31.96
CA THR A 21 30.94 -6.68 -32.13
C THR A 21 30.09 -6.30 -33.35
N VAL A 22 30.67 -6.37 -34.55
CA VAL A 22 29.88 -6.26 -35.79
C VAL A 22 29.31 -7.65 -36.08
N LEU A 23 28.09 -7.90 -35.61
CA LEU A 23 27.32 -9.09 -35.99
C LEU A 23 26.80 -8.86 -37.41
N ALA A 24 27.33 -9.60 -38.38
CA ALA A 24 26.89 -9.55 -39.78
C ALA A 24 25.89 -10.68 -40.13
N ASP A 25 25.63 -11.59 -39.20
CA ASP A 25 24.73 -12.73 -39.35
C ASP A 25 23.38 -12.45 -38.67
N ASP A 26 22.29 -12.48 -39.45
CA ASP A 26 20.92 -12.22 -39.01
C ASP A 26 20.48 -13.17 -37.89
N ILE A 27 20.96 -14.42 -37.90
CA ILE A 27 20.64 -15.41 -36.86
C ILE A 27 21.25 -14.99 -35.52
N ALA A 28 22.50 -14.54 -35.54
CA ALA A 28 23.22 -14.12 -34.34
C ALA A 28 22.67 -12.80 -33.77
N ILE A 29 22.19 -11.88 -34.64
CA ILE A 29 21.49 -10.66 -34.21
C ILE A 29 20.18 -11.01 -33.52
N ARG A 30 19.39 -11.92 -34.08
CA ARG A 30 18.11 -12.34 -33.47
C ARG A 30 18.31 -13.07 -32.15
N GLY A 31 19.33 -13.92 -32.04
CA GLY A 31 19.70 -14.58 -30.79
C GLY A 31 20.02 -13.57 -29.69
N LEU A 32 20.88 -12.59 -29.99
CA LEU A 32 21.21 -11.52 -29.05
C LEU A 32 19.99 -10.68 -28.65
N ALA A 33 19.11 -10.37 -29.60
CA ALA A 33 17.89 -9.61 -29.32
C ALA A 33 16.95 -10.39 -28.37
N ALA A 34 16.71 -11.67 -28.63
CA ALA A 34 15.93 -12.54 -27.74
C ALA A 34 16.54 -12.60 -26.34
N ASP A 35 17.85 -12.83 -26.27
CA ASP A 35 18.62 -12.86 -25.02
C ASP A 35 18.49 -11.57 -24.19
N ILE A 36 18.40 -10.40 -24.85
CA ILE A 36 18.18 -9.11 -24.19
C ILE A 36 16.74 -8.99 -23.70
N PHE A 37 15.75 -9.35 -24.52
CA PHE A 37 14.34 -9.30 -24.13
C PHE A 37 14.05 -10.22 -22.94
N ASP A 38 14.56 -11.45 -22.95
CA ASP A 38 14.44 -12.40 -21.84
C ASP A 38 15.07 -11.84 -20.55
N SER A 39 16.21 -11.14 -20.68
CA SER A 39 16.86 -10.50 -19.52
C SER A 39 16.07 -9.32 -18.97
N ILE A 40 15.40 -8.55 -19.85
CA ILE A 40 14.53 -7.44 -19.44
C ILE A 40 13.29 -7.99 -18.75
N GLU A 41 12.66 -9.02 -19.31
CA GLU A 41 11.50 -9.69 -18.72
C GLU A 41 11.83 -10.21 -17.32
N GLY A 42 12.93 -10.95 -17.18
CA GLY A 42 13.38 -11.45 -15.87
C GLY A 42 13.68 -10.33 -14.86
N LEU A 43 14.19 -9.17 -15.31
CA LEU A 43 14.41 -8.03 -14.43
C LEU A 43 13.09 -7.41 -13.95
N LEU A 44 12.10 -7.30 -14.83
CA LEU A 44 10.77 -6.76 -14.49
C LEU A 44 10.04 -7.67 -13.50
N ASP A 45 10.05 -8.99 -13.75
CA ASP A 45 9.43 -9.96 -12.85
C ASP A 45 10.08 -9.93 -11.46
N MET A 46 11.42 -9.91 -11.41
CA MET A 46 12.14 -9.81 -10.13
C MET A 46 11.87 -8.48 -9.41
N ALA A 47 11.61 -7.40 -10.14
CA ALA A 47 11.22 -6.12 -9.54
C ALA A 47 9.84 -6.21 -8.90
N GLU A 48 8.87 -6.84 -9.56
CA GLU A 48 7.53 -7.07 -9.03
C GLU A 48 7.54 -8.00 -7.81
N GLU A 49 8.26 -9.12 -7.86
CA GLU A 49 8.42 -10.02 -6.72
C GLU A 49 9.04 -9.30 -5.50
N CYS A 50 10.01 -8.41 -5.75
CA CYS A 50 10.61 -7.59 -4.71
C CYS A 50 9.58 -6.64 -4.08
N ARG A 51 8.74 -5.98 -4.89
CA ARG A 51 7.65 -5.11 -4.41
C ARG A 51 6.65 -5.88 -3.55
N SER A 52 6.15 -7.02 -4.03
CA SER A 52 5.22 -7.86 -3.26
C SER A 52 5.84 -8.37 -1.97
N SER A 53 7.13 -8.73 -1.98
CA SER A 53 7.84 -9.17 -0.77
C SER A 53 7.91 -8.05 0.27
N VAL A 54 8.24 -6.83 -0.15
CA VAL A 54 8.28 -5.66 0.75
C VAL A 54 6.89 -5.38 1.34
N ILE A 55 5.84 -5.39 0.51
CA ILE A 55 4.46 -5.19 0.97
C ILE A 55 4.07 -6.28 1.99
N SER A 56 4.34 -7.55 1.69
CA SER A 56 3.99 -8.67 2.56
C SER A 56 4.65 -8.59 3.93
N GLU A 57 5.93 -8.19 4.00
CA GLU A 57 6.67 -8.04 5.26
C GLU A 57 6.18 -6.85 6.10
N LEU A 58 5.72 -5.79 5.44
CA LEU A 58 5.29 -4.55 6.10
C LEU A 58 3.80 -4.51 6.42
N ARG A 59 2.98 -5.36 5.80
CA ARG A 59 1.51 -5.35 5.93
C ARG A 59 1.04 -5.25 7.37
N GLY A 60 1.53 -6.13 8.26
CA GLY A 60 1.09 -6.12 9.66
C GLY A 60 1.44 -4.83 10.41
N GLN A 61 2.52 -4.14 10.04
CA GLN A 61 2.90 -2.86 10.66
C GLN A 61 2.12 -1.68 10.07
N ILE A 62 1.75 -1.77 8.79
CA ILE A 62 0.86 -0.82 8.12
C ILE A 62 -0.54 -0.90 8.76
N ASP A 63 -1.11 -2.10 8.86
CA ASP A 63 -2.42 -2.35 9.45
C ASP A 63 -2.49 -1.82 10.89
N GLN A 64 -1.44 -2.07 11.70
CA GLN A 64 -1.38 -1.59 13.07
C GLN A 64 -1.41 -0.05 13.17
N GLN A 65 -0.68 0.64 12.30
CA GLN A 65 -0.69 2.10 12.35
C GLN A 65 -1.99 2.68 11.82
N ILE A 66 -2.62 2.06 10.82
CA ILE A 66 -3.91 2.49 10.30
C ILE A 66 -4.95 2.45 11.42
N ILE A 67 -5.05 1.34 12.16
CA ILE A 67 -6.02 1.24 13.26
C ILE A 67 -5.72 2.25 14.38
N ASP A 68 -4.45 2.45 14.73
CA ASP A 68 -4.06 3.43 15.76
C ASP A 68 -4.45 4.86 15.34
N ARG A 69 -4.28 5.20 14.06
CA ARG A 69 -4.65 6.50 13.49
C ARG A 69 -6.17 6.67 13.37
N MET A 70 -6.89 5.63 12.94
CA MET A 70 -8.35 5.65 12.86
C MET A 70 -8.98 5.92 14.23
N ILE A 71 -8.49 5.24 15.28
CA ILE A 71 -8.99 5.45 16.65
C ILE A 71 -8.69 6.88 17.14
N GLY A 72 -7.55 7.45 16.75
CA GLY A 72 -7.13 8.78 17.20
C GLY A 72 -7.85 9.95 16.51
N GLU A 73 -8.03 9.88 15.20
CA GLU A 73 -8.43 11.05 14.38
C GLU A 73 -9.76 10.85 13.66
N VAL A 74 -9.99 9.67 13.07
CA VAL A 74 -11.19 9.39 12.26
C VAL A 74 -12.46 9.28 13.11
N ILE A 75 -12.35 8.86 14.38
CA ILE A 75 -13.49 8.93 15.31
C ILE A 75 -14.03 10.37 15.38
N GLY A 76 -13.17 11.39 15.30
CA GLY A 76 -13.60 12.79 15.30
C GLY A 76 -14.41 13.18 14.07
N GLU A 77 -14.04 12.69 12.88
CA GLU A 77 -14.78 12.94 11.63
C GLU A 77 -16.11 12.16 11.60
N LEU A 78 -16.10 10.91 12.05
CA LEU A 78 -17.31 10.09 12.11
C LEU A 78 -18.29 10.51 13.23
N ASP A 79 -17.80 11.18 14.28
CA ASP A 79 -18.65 11.80 15.31
C ASP A 79 -19.50 12.97 14.76
N GLU A 80 -19.32 13.38 13.50
CA GLU A 80 -20.30 14.23 12.81
C GLU A 80 -21.59 13.46 12.45
N LEU A 81 -21.50 12.14 12.28
CA LEU A 81 -22.62 11.27 11.91
C LEU A 81 -23.43 10.79 13.12
N SER A 82 -22.86 10.81 14.32
CA SER A 82 -23.49 10.24 15.53
C SER A 82 -23.05 10.94 16.82
N THR A 83 -23.74 10.68 17.94
CA THR A 83 -23.33 11.28 19.23
C THR A 83 -22.07 10.61 19.79
N HIS A 84 -21.87 9.33 19.49
CA HIS A 84 -20.66 8.59 19.81
C HIS A 84 -20.44 7.52 18.73
N THR A 85 -19.26 7.53 18.12
CA THR A 85 -18.84 6.50 17.18
C THR A 85 -17.92 5.49 17.84
N GLN A 86 -18.14 4.20 17.55
CA GLN A 86 -17.22 3.14 17.94
C GLN A 86 -16.70 2.43 16.70
N ILE A 87 -15.39 2.36 16.54
CA ILE A 87 -14.76 1.51 15.53
C ILE A 87 -14.79 0.06 16.04
N GLU A 88 -15.36 -0.83 15.24
CA GLU A 88 -15.40 -2.27 15.54
C GLU A 88 -14.21 -3.00 14.93
N GLY A 89 -13.71 -2.50 13.80
CA GLY A 89 -12.53 -3.02 13.12
C GLY A 89 -12.31 -2.33 11.78
N HIS A 90 -11.28 -2.78 11.07
CA HIS A 90 -11.01 -2.40 9.70
C HIS A 90 -10.56 -3.64 8.93
N ASP A 91 -10.72 -3.61 7.62
CA ASP A 91 -10.15 -4.56 6.69
C ASP A 91 -9.32 -3.80 5.65
N THR A 92 -8.03 -4.13 5.57
CA THR A 92 -7.14 -3.58 4.56
C THR A 92 -7.20 -4.48 3.33
N GLU A 93 -7.79 -3.95 2.26
CA GLU A 93 -8.06 -4.68 1.02
C GLU A 93 -6.84 -4.64 0.08
N GLU A 94 -6.25 -3.46 -0.08
CA GLU A 94 -5.14 -3.24 -1.02
C GLU A 94 -4.04 -2.38 -0.40
N ILE A 95 -2.79 -2.77 -0.66
CA ILE A 95 -1.59 -2.01 -0.34
C ILE A 95 -0.72 -1.99 -1.59
N GLU A 96 -0.41 -0.81 -2.09
CA GLU A 96 0.45 -0.61 -3.25
C GLU A 96 1.61 0.33 -2.95
N ILE A 97 2.72 0.15 -3.67
CA ILE A 97 3.84 1.10 -3.61
C ILE A 97 3.53 2.24 -4.58
N ALA A 98 2.94 3.30 -4.06
CA ALA A 98 2.63 4.53 -4.80
C ALA A 98 3.90 5.28 -5.28
N GLY A 99 5.03 5.12 -4.59
CA GLY A 99 6.29 5.72 -5.03
C GLY A 99 7.51 5.30 -4.23
N ILE A 100 8.66 5.28 -4.91
CA ILE A 100 9.98 5.04 -4.29
C ILE A 100 10.84 6.28 -4.55
N GLY A 101 11.10 7.04 -3.49
CA GLY A 101 12.03 8.16 -3.49
C GLY A 101 13.44 7.72 -3.07
N PRO A 102 14.41 8.66 -3.04
CA PRO A 102 15.79 8.36 -2.68
C PRO A 102 15.94 7.89 -1.22
N ASN A 103 15.09 8.38 -0.31
CA ASN A 103 15.17 8.09 1.13
C ASN A 103 13.86 7.53 1.71
N GLN A 104 12.77 7.55 0.96
CA GLN A 104 11.43 7.23 1.47
C GLN A 104 10.68 6.36 0.46
N ILE A 105 9.82 5.49 0.98
CA ILE A 105 8.85 4.72 0.20
C ILE A 105 7.46 5.17 0.63
N ARG A 106 6.59 5.42 -0.35
CA ARG A 106 5.19 5.80 -0.13
C ARG A 106 4.31 4.62 -0.51
N PHE A 107 3.44 4.24 0.41
CA PHE A 107 2.39 3.25 0.19
C PHE A 107 1.03 3.92 0.09
N GLY A 108 0.25 3.52 -0.91
CA GLY A 108 -1.18 3.75 -0.94
C GLY A 108 -1.89 2.56 -0.32
N VAL A 109 -2.86 2.82 0.54
CA VAL A 109 -3.65 1.80 1.21
C VAL A 109 -5.12 2.12 1.06
N SER A 110 -5.93 1.10 0.76
CA SER A 110 -7.37 1.22 0.72
C SER A 110 -8.03 0.04 1.42
N GLY A 111 -9.23 0.27 1.92
CA GLY A 111 -9.99 -0.77 2.60
C GLY A 111 -11.31 -0.25 3.13
N THR A 112 -11.88 -1.00 4.08
CA THR A 112 -13.17 -0.71 4.68
C THR A 112 -13.05 -0.63 6.20
N VAL A 113 -13.63 0.42 6.80
CA VAL A 113 -13.77 0.54 8.26
C VAL A 113 -15.19 0.16 8.68
N TYR A 114 -15.31 -0.61 9.76
CA TYR A 114 -16.58 -1.05 10.34
C TYR A 114 -16.84 -0.29 11.63
N VAL A 115 -18.02 0.31 11.73
CA VAL A 115 -18.36 1.22 12.82
C VAL A 115 -19.74 0.94 13.37
N THR A 116 -19.93 1.27 14.64
CA THR A 116 -21.24 1.40 15.26
C THR A 116 -21.47 2.85 15.65
N LEU A 117 -22.48 3.44 15.03
CA LEU A 117 -22.96 4.80 15.26
C LEU A 117 -24.00 4.77 16.38
N GLN A 118 -23.79 5.56 17.43
CA GLN A 118 -24.71 5.66 18.56
C GLN A 118 -25.38 7.02 18.61
N TYR A 119 -26.71 7.01 18.70
CA TYR A 119 -27.55 8.20 18.82
C TYR A 119 -28.16 8.29 20.22
N GLY A 120 -28.06 9.49 20.80
CA GLY A 120 -28.60 9.79 22.12
C GLY A 120 -27.56 9.83 23.23
N SER A 121 -27.98 10.40 24.36
CA SER A 121 -27.11 10.59 25.53
C SER A 121 -26.83 9.28 26.27
N GLY A 122 -25.80 9.27 27.11
CA GLY A 122 -25.53 8.12 28.00
C GLY A 122 -26.70 7.79 28.94
N SER A 123 -27.56 8.76 29.26
CA SER A 123 -28.82 8.55 29.99
C SER A 123 -29.87 7.83 29.13
N ASP A 124 -30.04 8.24 27.87
CA ASP A 124 -31.02 7.62 26.97
C ASP A 124 -30.68 6.15 26.74
N ARG A 125 -29.39 5.82 26.55
CA ARG A 125 -28.96 4.43 26.42
C ARG A 125 -29.21 3.59 27.68
N ARG A 126 -29.04 4.17 28.88
CA ARG A 126 -29.33 3.46 30.14
C ARG A 126 -30.82 3.22 30.36
N ASN A 127 -31.67 4.08 29.82
CA ASN A 127 -33.12 3.96 29.91
C ASN A 127 -33.72 3.09 28.79
N GLY A 128 -32.91 2.66 27.82
CA GLY A 128 -33.35 1.89 26.66
C GLY A 128 -33.88 2.74 25.51
N ASP A 129 -33.70 4.06 25.58
CA ASP A 129 -34.19 5.04 24.60
C ASP A 129 -33.11 5.45 23.57
N GLY A 130 -31.88 4.97 23.73
CA GLY A 130 -30.79 5.17 22.77
C GLY A 130 -30.93 4.28 21.53
N ALA A 131 -30.49 4.77 20.38
CA ALA A 131 -30.43 4.01 19.14
C ALA A 131 -28.97 3.75 18.73
N SER A 132 -28.71 2.59 18.13
CA SER A 132 -27.41 2.24 17.57
C SER A 132 -27.58 1.60 16.21
N MET A 133 -26.69 1.91 15.28
CA MET A 133 -26.67 1.38 13.94
C MET A 133 -25.24 0.96 13.58
N SER A 134 -25.07 -0.24 13.05
CA SER A 134 -23.81 -0.67 12.46
C SER A 134 -23.75 -0.23 11.00
N ASP A 135 -22.60 0.27 10.59
CA ASP A 135 -22.36 0.73 9.22
C ASP A 135 -20.88 0.51 8.83
N ASN A 136 -20.55 0.71 7.56
CA ASN A 136 -19.20 0.56 7.07
C ASN A 136 -18.90 1.56 5.93
N TYR A 137 -17.67 2.07 5.95
CA TYR A 137 -17.24 3.11 5.01
C TYR A 137 -15.89 2.76 4.39
N PRO A 138 -15.68 3.02 3.10
CA PRO A 138 -14.38 2.88 2.50
C PRO A 138 -13.42 3.95 3.04
N PHE A 139 -12.16 3.56 3.22
CA PHE A 139 -11.09 4.46 3.63
C PHE A 139 -9.92 4.39 2.65
N THR A 140 -9.17 5.49 2.58
CA THR A 140 -7.88 5.53 1.92
C THR A 140 -6.83 6.10 2.87
N ALA A 141 -5.61 5.57 2.78
CA ALA A 141 -4.50 6.02 3.60
C ALA A 141 -3.20 6.12 2.79
N THR A 142 -2.40 7.15 3.07
CA THR A 142 -1.02 7.25 2.59
C THR A 142 -0.03 7.04 3.73
N VAL A 143 0.82 6.03 3.59
CA VAL A 143 1.85 5.67 4.60
C VAL A 143 3.24 5.94 4.05
N ILE A 144 4.10 6.60 4.84
CA ILE A 144 5.48 6.90 4.46
C ILE A 144 6.46 6.18 5.40
N THR A 145 7.43 5.48 4.80
CA THR A 145 8.51 4.80 5.51
C THR A 145 9.88 5.16 4.94
N GLN A 146 10.94 4.86 5.69
CA GLN A 146 12.32 5.04 5.23
C GLN A 146 12.74 3.94 4.24
N ALA A 147 13.34 4.33 3.11
CA ALA A 147 13.85 3.38 2.12
C ALA A 147 15.02 2.52 2.66
N ALA A 148 15.81 3.07 3.57
CA ALA A 148 16.94 2.36 4.19
C ALA A 148 16.50 1.32 5.23
N ASP A 149 15.34 1.54 5.85
CA ASP A 149 14.76 0.67 6.87
C ASP A 149 13.23 0.75 6.78
N PRO A 150 12.60 0.00 5.86
CA PRO A 150 11.17 0.12 5.59
C PRO A 150 10.26 -0.26 6.76
N ALA A 151 10.80 -0.90 7.80
CA ALA A 151 10.09 -1.19 9.04
C ALA A 151 10.02 0.05 9.98
N LYS A 152 10.77 1.12 9.71
CA LYS A 152 10.67 2.38 10.43
C LYS A 152 9.75 3.34 9.70
N PHE A 153 8.50 3.26 10.10
CA PHE A 153 7.48 4.19 9.66
C PHE A 153 7.72 5.57 10.25
N GLU A 154 7.61 6.58 9.40
CA GLU A 154 7.77 7.97 9.83
C GLU A 154 6.41 8.55 10.21
N GLU A 155 5.40 8.38 9.35
CA GLU A 155 4.10 9.05 9.51
C GLU A 155 3.02 8.42 8.60
N ILE A 156 1.77 8.41 9.07
CA ILE A 156 0.58 8.32 8.21
C ILE A 156 0.15 9.75 7.92
N VAL A 157 0.16 10.14 6.65
CA VAL A 157 0.00 11.55 6.27
C VAL A 157 -1.45 11.90 5.94
N ASP A 158 -2.16 11.00 5.27
CA ASP A 158 -3.49 11.28 4.74
C ASP A 158 -4.36 10.04 4.93
N LEU A 159 -5.11 9.97 6.04
CA LEU A 159 -6.12 8.94 6.30
C LEU A 159 -7.49 9.59 6.19
N GLU A 160 -8.31 9.14 5.25
CA GLU A 160 -9.64 9.70 4.97
C GLU A 160 -10.66 8.57 4.89
N VAL A 161 -11.86 8.81 5.45
CA VAL A 161 -13.01 7.90 5.35
C VAL A 161 -14.11 8.56 4.54
N ASP A 162 -14.55 7.90 3.48
CA ASP A 162 -15.64 8.39 2.64
C ASP A 162 -16.98 7.96 3.23
N THR A 163 -17.70 8.94 3.78
CA THR A 163 -19.02 8.78 4.41
C THR A 163 -20.17 9.20 3.50
N SER A 164 -19.91 9.44 2.21
CA SER A 164 -20.92 9.93 1.26
C SER A 164 -22.15 9.03 1.18
N SER A 165 -21.98 7.71 1.34
CA SER A 165 -23.05 6.71 1.35
C SER A 165 -24.08 6.90 2.47
N PHE A 166 -23.73 7.60 3.56
CA PHE A 166 -24.66 7.88 4.65
C PHE A 166 -25.75 8.89 4.25
N TYR A 167 -25.47 9.76 3.27
CA TYR A 167 -26.34 10.87 2.87
C TYR A 167 -27.23 10.56 1.66
N GLU A 168 -27.09 9.37 1.05
CA GLU A 168 -27.91 8.90 -0.09
C GLU A 168 -29.21 8.21 0.35
#